data_AF-A0A3M0S793-F1
#
_entry.id   AF-A0A3M0S793-F1
#
_cell.length_a   1.000
_cell.length_b   1.000
_cell.length_c   1.000
_cell.angle_alpha   90.00
_cell.angle_beta   90.00
_cell.angle_gamma   90.00
#
_symmetry.space_group_name_H-M   'P 1'
#
loop_
_entity.id
_entity.type
_entity.pdbx_description
1 polymer ?
#
loop_
_entity_poly.entity_id
_entity_poly.type
_entity_poly.pdbx_seq_one_letter_code
_entity_poly.pdbx_strand_id
1 'polypeptide(L)'
;MLNLQEKVYEKMNILCNYKEQIIYKNYQNNDKDNLEMVTIIVAMPHNRYRIYKGISYNSNISVTYFTIEEDMYLAMTSTLKINLGEVASNE
;
A
#
# COMPACT_ATOMS: atom_id res chain seq x y z
N MET A 1 23.09 2.76 -4.95
CA MET A 1 22.04 3.40 -4.13
C MET A 1 20.75 2.68 -4.47
N LEU A 2 20.07 2.06 -3.51
CA LEU A 2 18.83 1.32 -3.81
C LEU A 2 17.70 2.30 -4.15
N ASN A 3 16.90 2.02 -5.17
CA ASN A 3 15.73 2.82 -5.51
C ASN A 3 14.59 2.58 -4.50
N LEU A 4 13.55 3.43 -4.53
CA LEU A 4 12.45 3.38 -3.56
C LEU A 4 11.78 2.00 -3.52
N GLN A 5 11.55 1.41 -4.69
CA GLN A 5 10.91 0.11 -4.83
C GLN A 5 11.74 -0.99 -4.17
N GLU A 6 13.06 -1.02 -4.40
CA GLU A 6 13.98 -1.96 -3.76
C GLU A 6 13.96 -1.84 -2.24
N LYS A 7 13.91 -0.61 -1.69
CA LYS A 7 13.81 -0.39 -0.24
C LYS A 7 12.52 -0.91 0.36
N VAL A 8 11.40 -0.78 -0.36
CA VAL A 8 10.13 -1.37 0.08
C VAL A 8 10.20 -2.90 0.07
N TYR A 9 10.74 -3.49 -1.00
CA TYR A 9 10.91 -4.96 -1.07
C TYR A 9 11.91 -5.49 -0.03
N GLU A 10 12.97 -4.76 0.29
CA GLU A 10 13.90 -5.10 1.37
C GLU A 10 13.16 -5.17 2.71
N LYS A 11 12.37 -4.15 3.04
CA LYS A 11 11.56 -4.12 4.27
C LYS A 11 10.52 -5.24 4.29
N MET A 12 9.93 -5.55 3.14
CA MET A 12 8.98 -6.64 2.98
C MET A 12 9.66 -7.99 3.23
N ASN A 13 10.79 -8.27 2.60
CA ASN A 13 11.52 -9.53 2.74
C ASN A 13 12.03 -9.79 4.17
N ILE A 14 12.32 -8.74 4.95
CA ILE A 14 12.71 -8.88 6.37
C ILE A 14 11.52 -9.37 7.22
N LEU A 15 10.29 -8.98 6.86
CA LEU A 15 9.11 -9.14 7.71
C LEU A 15 8.10 -10.18 7.18
N CYS A 16 8.12 -10.48 5.88
CA CYS A 16 7.19 -11.40 5.25
C CYS A 16 7.66 -12.85 5.36
N ASN A 17 6.75 -13.73 5.76
CA ASN A 17 6.94 -15.17 5.68
C ASN A 17 6.53 -15.70 4.29
N TYR A 18 7.00 -16.89 3.89
CA TYR A 18 6.71 -17.53 2.58
C TYR A 18 5.22 -17.81 2.32
N LYS A 19 4.37 -17.69 3.35
CA LYS A 19 2.91 -17.85 3.26
C LYS A 19 2.17 -16.55 2.96
N GLU A 20 2.87 -15.43 2.92
CA GLU A 20 2.27 -14.11 2.74
C GLU A 20 2.19 -13.78 1.23
N GLN A 21 1.02 -13.36 0.75
CA GLN A 21 0.76 -13.11 -0.67
C GLN A 21 0.54 -11.63 -0.93
N ILE A 22 1.21 -11.07 -1.93
CA ILE A 22 0.92 -9.70 -2.37
C ILE A 22 -0.43 -9.68 -3.09
N ILE A 23 -1.37 -8.89 -2.59
CA ILE A 23 -2.72 -8.74 -3.15
C ILE A 23 -2.94 -7.40 -3.84
N TYR A 24 -2.07 -6.42 -3.61
CA TYR A 24 -2.13 -5.11 -4.25
C TYR A 24 -0.74 -4.50 -4.36
N LYS A 25 -0.50 -3.81 -5.48
CA LYS A 25 0.69 -2.98 -5.72
C LYS A 25 0.27 -1.71 -6.43
N ASN A 26 0.80 -0.58 -5.99
CA ASN A 26 0.64 0.71 -6.65
C ASN A 26 1.96 1.48 -6.63
N TYR A 27 2.22 2.12 -7.76
CA TYR A 27 3.41 2.92 -8.01
C TYR A 27 2.95 4.26 -8.53
N GLN A 28 3.27 5.32 -7.81
CA GLN A 28 2.95 6.69 -8.17
C GLN A 28 4.25 7.48 -8.26
N ASN A 29 4.42 8.18 -9.36
CA ASN A 29 5.53 9.12 -9.53
C ASN A 29 4.94 10.46 -9.96
N ASN A 30 5.35 11.52 -9.27
CA ASN A 30 5.05 12.90 -9.61
C ASN A 30 6.38 13.65 -9.74
N ASP A 31 6.85 13.72 -10.99
CA ASP A 31 8.10 14.37 -11.35
C ASP A 31 8.10 15.88 -11.03
N LYS A 32 6.93 16.54 -11.02
CA LYS A 32 6.83 17.98 -10.72
C LYS A 32 7.17 18.27 -9.26
N ASP A 33 6.81 17.36 -8.36
CA ASP A 33 7.00 17.49 -6.92
C ASP A 33 8.19 16.67 -6.41
N ASN A 34 8.98 16.06 -7.31
CA ASN A 34 10.05 15.11 -6.99
C ASN A 34 9.61 14.05 -5.96
N LEU A 35 8.39 13.54 -6.15
CA LEU A 35 7.71 12.65 -5.20
C LEU A 35 7.42 11.30 -5.86
N GLU A 36 7.99 10.25 -5.30
CA GLU A 36 7.64 8.88 -5.64
C GLU A 36 6.95 8.21 -4.45
N MET A 37 5.94 7.39 -4.72
CA MET A 37 5.26 6.59 -3.72
C MET A 37 5.08 5.16 -4.21
N VAL A 38 5.38 4.21 -3.33
CA VAL A 38 5.15 2.78 -3.55
C VAL A 38 4.26 2.28 -2.43
N THR A 39 3.17 1.60 -2.80
CA THR A 39 2.29 0.94 -1.82
C THR A 39 2.14 -0.52 -2.19
N ILE A 40 2.40 -1.42 -1.25
CA ILE A 40 2.22 -2.86 -1.42
C ILE A 40 1.36 -3.37 -0.26
N ILE A 41 0.32 -4.12 -0.58
CA ILE A 41 -0.52 -4.79 0.43
C ILE A 41 -0.31 -6.28 0.32
N VAL A 42 -0.04 -6.89 1.47
CA VAL A 42 0.23 -8.31 1.61
C VAL A 42 -0.85 -8.92 2.49
N ALA A 43 -1.50 -9.97 2.00
CA ALA A 43 -2.37 -10.81 2.81
C ALA A 43 -1.51 -11.76 3.67
N MET A 44 -1.79 -11.74 4.97
CA MET A 44 -1.16 -12.58 5.97
C MET A 44 -2.13 -13.69 6.42
N PRO A 45 -1.64 -14.77 7.05
CA PRO A 45 -2.49 -15.73 7.74
C PRO A 45 -3.40 -15.04 8.78
N HIS A 46 -4.53 -15.67 9.11
CA HIS A 46 -5.52 -15.19 10.08
C HIS A 46 -6.20 -13.87 9.68
N ASN A 47 -6.50 -13.70 8.39
CA ASN A 47 -7.24 -12.56 7.83
C ASN A 47 -6.66 -11.19 8.22
N ARG A 48 -5.33 -11.10 8.26
CA ARG A 48 -4.61 -9.85 8.50
C ARG A 48 -3.98 -9.36 7.22
N TYR A 49 -3.80 -8.06 7.13
CA TYR A 49 -3.16 -7.43 5.98
C TYR A 49 -2.03 -6.53 6.45
N ARG A 50 -0.88 -6.63 5.80
CA ARG A 50 0.23 -5.71 6.03
C ARG A 50 0.37 -4.78 4.86
N ILE A 51 0.39 -3.49 5.15
CA ILE A 51 0.52 -2.42 4.18
C ILE A 51 1.91 -1.84 4.32
N TYR A 52 2.69 -1.92 3.24
CA TYR A 52 3.98 -1.28 3.11
C TYR A 52 3.81 -0.01 2.30
N LYS A 53 4.32 1.11 2.83
CA LYS A 53 4.32 2.40 2.15
C LYS A 53 5.74 2.94 2.08
N GLY A 54 6.24 3.10 0.87
CA GLY A 54 7.46 3.83 0.56
C GLY A 54 7.12 5.21 0.03
N ILE A 55 7.87 6.23 0.46
CA ILE A 55 7.84 7.58 -0.09
C ILE A 55 9.28 7.99 -0.38
N SER A 56 9.54 8.50 -1.58
CA SER A 56 10.77 9.23 -1.89
C SER A 56 10.43 10.68 -2.17
N TYR A 57 11.12 11.61 -1.49
CA TYR A 57 10.99 13.04 -1.71
C TYR A 57 12.37 13.69 -1.69
N ASN A 58 12.73 14.39 -2.77
CA ASN A 58 14.04 15.03 -2.93
C ASN A 58 15.22 14.12 -2.53
N SER A 59 15.25 12.90 -3.05
CA SER A 59 16.27 11.85 -2.78
C SER A 59 16.26 11.23 -1.37
N ASN A 60 15.40 11.69 -0.45
CA ASN A 60 15.21 11.03 0.84
C ASN A 60 14.16 9.94 0.70
N ILE A 61 14.46 8.74 1.18
CA ILE A 61 13.54 7.59 1.16
C ILE A 61 13.06 7.30 2.59
N SER A 62 11.75 7.21 2.75
CA SER A 62 11.10 6.73 3.97
C SER A 62 10.26 5.50 3.64
N VAL A 63 10.40 4.43 4.43
CA VAL A 63 9.61 3.21 4.29
C VAL A 63 9.00 2.85 5.62
N THR A 64 7.67 2.79 5.65
CA THR A 64 6.89 2.40 6.83
C THR A 64 5.99 1.23 6.50
N TYR A 65 5.53 0.54 7.55
CA TYR A 65 4.52 -0.49 7.43
C TYR A 65 3.58 -0.44 8.62
N PHE A 66 2.38 -0.96 8.41
CA PHE A 66 1.42 -1.21 9.48
C PHE A 66 0.58 -2.43 9.13
N THR A 67 -0.01 -3.04 10.15
CA THR A 67 -0.87 -4.22 10.00
C THR A 67 -2.29 -3.81 10.36
N ILE A 68 -3.24 -4.27 9.56
CA ILE A 68 -4.68 -4.10 9.82
C ILE A 68 -5.35 -5.47 9.89
N GLU A 69 -6.45 -5.53 10.62
CA GLU A 69 -7.32 -6.70 10.69
C GLU A 69 -8.39 -6.66 9.59
N GLU A 70 -9.10 -7.77 9.40
CA GLU A 70 -10.06 -7.95 8.32
C GLU A 70 -11.21 -6.94 8.35
N ASP A 71 -11.71 -6.63 9.53
CA ASP A 71 -12.78 -5.66 9.75
C ASP A 71 -12.40 -4.26 9.27
N MET A 72 -11.18 -3.82 9.55
CA MET A 72 -10.64 -2.54 9.07
C MET A 72 -10.53 -2.53 7.54
N TYR A 73 -10.05 -3.62 6.94
CA TYR A 73 -9.99 -3.76 5.48
C TYR A 73 -11.39 -3.68 4.84
N LEU A 74 -12.37 -4.37 5.43
CA LEU A 74 -13.76 -4.33 4.99
C LEU A 74 -14.37 -2.93 5.13
N ALA A 75 -14.10 -2.22 6.23
CA ALA A 75 -14.56 -0.85 6.43
C ALA A 75 -13.99 0.13 5.37
N MET A 76 -12.73 -0.04 4.99
CA MET A 76 -12.10 0.79 3.95
C MET A 76 -12.71 0.54 2.57
N THR A 77 -12.98 -0.73 2.23
CA THR A 77 -13.57 -1.09 0.93
C THR A 77 -15.05 -0.76 0.84
N SER A 78 -15.81 -0.86 1.94
CA SER A 78 -17.22 -0.47 1.97
C SER A 78 -17.40 1.04 1.85
N THR A 79 -16.54 1.84 2.50
CA THR A 79 -16.54 3.31 2.38
C THR A 79 -16.26 3.75 0.93
N LEU A 80 -15.36 3.05 0.22
CA LEU A 80 -15.13 3.29 -1.21
C LEU A 80 -16.36 2.98 -2.07
N LYS A 81 -17.13 1.93 -1.75
CA LYS A 81 -18.37 1.60 -2.47
C LYS A 81 -19.46 2.63 -2.26
N ILE A 82 -19.59 3.21 -1.06
CA ILE A 82 -20.54 4.30 -0.78
C ILE A 82 -20.22 5.52 -1.65
N ASN A 83 -18.95 5.92 -1.70
CA ASN A 83 -18.53 7.08 -2.50
C ASN A 83 -18.63 6.85 -4.03
N LEU A 84 -18.58 5.61 -4.51
CA LEU A 84 -18.76 5.29 -5.94
C LEU A 84 -20.24 5.08 -6.32
N GLY A 85 -21.10 4.75 -5.36
CA GLY A 85 -22.54 4.58 -5.55
C GLY A 85 -23.31 5.91 -5.61
N GLU A 86 -22.83 6.97 -4.96
CA GLU A 86 -23.47 8.29 -4.98
C GLU A 86 -23.18 9.12 -6.24
N VAL A 87 -22.16 8.75 -7.04
CA VAL A 87 -21.83 9.46 -8.28
C VAL A 87 -22.65 8.96 -9.48
N ALA A 88 -23.31 7.79 -9.36
CA ALA A 88 -24.03 7.14 -10.45
C ALA A 88 -25.54 7.43 -10.52
N SER A 89 -26.07 8.32 -9.66
CA SER A 89 -27.51 8.61 -9.60
C SER A 89 -27.85 10.08 -9.85
N ASN A 90 -27.21 10.69 -10.86
CA ASN A 90 -27.68 11.93 -11.47
C ASN A 90 -27.76 11.74 -12.99
N GLU A 91 -28.72 10.91 -13.42
CA GLU A 91 -29.31 10.98 -14.77
C GLU A 91 -30.81 11.28 -14.63
#